data_AF-A0ABC8SE74-F1
#
_entry.id   AF-A0ABC8SE74-F1
#
_cell.length_a   1.000
_cell.length_b   1.000
_cell.length_c   1.000
_cell.angle_alpha   90.00
_cell.angle_beta   90.00
_cell.angle_gamma   90.00
#
_symmetry.space_group_name_H-M   'P 1'
#
loop_
_entity.id
_entity.type
_entity.pdbx_description
1 polymer ?
#
loop_
_entity_poly.entity_id
_entity_poly.type
_entity_poly.pdbx_seq_one_letter_code
_entity_poly.pdbx_strand_id
1 'polypeptide(L)'
;MAWEYGNVVLALHMHTPVDMQYSQTFYVALHENVLILTGVYLAERLNGFLGDNWKSFAGQNYFDPHGLFLSVLWSGPLLVMAIIILVNTLFALCQLIVRWKRAELRQRAREARNKQE
;
A
#
# COMPACT_ATOMS: atom_id res chain seq x y z
N MET A 1 -21.93 -40.32 -3.03
CA MET A 1 -22.66 -39.31 -2.23
C MET A 1 -21.75 -38.51 -1.28
N ALA A 2 -20.88 -39.12 -0.47
CA ALA A 2 -19.97 -38.37 0.42
C ALA A 2 -18.99 -37.40 -0.29
N TRP A 3 -18.63 -37.69 -1.54
CA TRP A 3 -17.69 -36.89 -2.33
C TRP A 3 -18.26 -35.51 -2.76
N GLU A 4 -19.57 -35.38 -2.92
CA GLU A 4 -20.18 -34.09 -3.29
C GLU A 4 -20.35 -33.17 -2.08
N TYR A 5 -20.68 -33.73 -0.91
CA TYR A 5 -20.74 -32.96 0.33
C TYR A 5 -19.39 -32.35 0.71
N GLY A 6 -18.28 -33.08 0.49
CA GLY A 6 -16.93 -32.57 0.72
C GLY A 6 -16.61 -31.34 -0.12
N ASN A 7 -16.98 -31.33 -1.40
CA ASN A 7 -16.74 -30.20 -2.30
C ASN A 7 -17.63 -28.99 -1.98
N VAL A 8 -18.89 -29.20 -1.58
CA VAL A 8 -19.80 -28.12 -1.18
C VAL A 8 -19.37 -27.49 0.15
N VAL A 9 -18.93 -28.29 1.12
CA VAL A 9 -18.38 -27.78 2.39
C VAL A 9 -17.06 -27.04 2.17
N LEU A 10 -16.19 -27.54 1.28
CA LEU A 10 -14.95 -26.86 0.90
C LEU A 10 -15.23 -25.54 0.16
N ALA A 11 -16.25 -25.50 -0.70
CA ALA A 11 -16.70 -24.29 -1.39
C ALA A 11 -17.31 -23.27 -0.41
N LEU A 12 -18.16 -23.71 0.54
CA LEU A 12 -18.71 -22.84 1.59
C LEU A 12 -17.61 -22.29 2.52
N HIS A 13 -16.62 -23.11 2.85
CA HIS A 13 -15.51 -22.74 3.73
C HIS A 13 -14.44 -21.90 3.03
N MET A 14 -14.34 -21.95 1.69
CA MET A 14 -13.49 -21.02 0.91
C MET A 14 -14.19 -19.69 0.59
N HIS A 15 -15.52 -19.67 0.43
CA HIS A 15 -16.28 -18.46 0.14
C HIS A 15 -16.36 -17.50 1.35
N THR A 16 -16.68 -18.06 2.52
CA THR A 16 -16.88 -17.28 3.76
C THR A 16 -15.68 -16.46 4.25
N PRO A 17 -14.41 -16.95 4.30
CA PRO A 17 -13.28 -16.16 4.76
C PRO A 17 -12.86 -15.09 3.74
N VAL A 18 -13.04 -15.35 2.44
CA VAL A 18 -12.70 -14.40 1.38
C VAL A 18 -13.67 -13.22 1.38
N ASP A 19 -14.98 -13.45 1.48
CA ASP A 19 -15.97 -12.38 1.54
C ASP A 19 -15.88 -11.56 2.83
N MET A 20 -15.59 -12.23 3.96
CA MET A 20 -15.32 -11.57 5.24
C MET A 20 -14.05 -10.69 5.16
N GLN A 21 -13.02 -11.15 4.43
CA GLN A 21 -11.81 -10.37 4.17
C GLN A 21 -12.11 -9.15 3.29
N TYR A 22 -12.92 -9.28 2.24
CA TYR A 22 -13.35 -8.16 1.39
C TYR A 22 -14.14 -7.10 2.16
N SER A 23 -15.06 -7.54 3.02
CA SER A 23 -15.82 -6.65 3.90
C SER A 23 -14.89 -5.91 4.88
N GLN A 24 -14.00 -6.63 5.58
CA GLN A 24 -13.06 -6.06 6.54
C GLN A 24 -12.07 -5.08 5.87
N THR A 25 -11.51 -5.45 4.72
CA THR A 25 -10.60 -4.58 3.94
C THR A 25 -11.30 -3.34 3.42
N PHE A 26 -12.58 -3.44 3.04
CA PHE A 26 -13.39 -2.30 2.68
C PHE A 26 -13.61 -1.33 3.85
N TYR A 27 -13.92 -1.83 5.06
CA TYR A 27 -14.06 -0.98 6.25
C TYR A 27 -12.77 -0.27 6.64
N VAL A 28 -11.63 -0.98 6.60
CA VAL A 28 -10.31 -0.39 6.88
C VAL A 28 -9.98 0.68 5.84
N ALA A 29 -10.21 0.42 4.55
CA ALA A 29 -10.00 1.41 3.50
C ALA A 29 -10.91 2.63 3.69
N LEU A 30 -12.20 2.45 3.99
CA LEU A 30 -13.12 3.58 4.24
C LEU A 30 -12.66 4.43 5.42
N HIS A 31 -12.23 3.80 6.52
CA HIS A 31 -11.74 4.50 7.70
C HIS A 31 -10.47 5.32 7.40
N GLU A 32 -9.51 4.75 6.69
CA GLU A 32 -8.30 5.45 6.27
C GLU A 32 -8.61 6.67 5.38
N ASN A 33 -9.54 6.52 4.43
CA ASN A 33 -9.93 7.62 3.55
C ASN A 33 -10.60 8.78 4.33
N VAL A 34 -11.44 8.49 5.32
CA VAL A 34 -12.07 9.52 6.16
C VAL A 34 -11.02 10.28 6.98
N LEU A 35 -10.03 9.58 7.53
CA LEU A 35 -8.94 10.20 8.28
C LEU A 35 -8.12 11.16 7.40
N ILE A 36 -7.81 10.74 6.17
CA ILE A 36 -7.06 11.57 5.21
C ILE A 36 -7.87 12.81 4.83
N LEU A 37 -9.15 12.66 4.47
CA LEU A 37 -10.01 13.79 4.09
C LEU A 37 -10.21 14.77 5.24
N THR A 38 -10.38 14.26 6.46
CA THR A 38 -10.49 15.09 7.66
C THR A 38 -9.17 15.83 7.94
N GLY A 39 -8.03 15.16 7.78
CA GLY A 39 -6.71 15.76 7.91
C GLY A 39 -6.47 16.89 6.91
N VAL A 40 -6.86 16.69 5.64
CA VAL A 40 -6.76 17.73 4.59
C VAL A 40 -7.64 18.94 4.93
N TYR A 41 -8.88 18.72 5.37
CA TYR A 41 -9.78 19.80 5.77
C TYR A 41 -9.27 20.57 7.00
N LEU A 42 -8.68 19.85 7.97
CA LEU A 42 -8.16 20.46 9.19
C LEU A 42 -6.82 21.16 8.95
N ALA A 43 -6.04 20.74 7.94
CA ALA A 43 -4.74 21.31 7.62
C ALA A 43 -4.82 22.81 7.33
N GLU A 44 -5.82 23.26 6.56
CA GLU A 44 -6.01 24.69 6.25
C GLU A 44 -6.31 25.50 7.53
N ARG A 45 -7.21 24.99 8.38
CA ARG A 45 -7.56 25.63 9.66
C ARG A 45 -6.39 25.66 10.65
N LEU A 46 -5.67 24.55 10.78
CA LEU A 46 -4.48 24.45 11.63
C LEU A 46 -3.39 25.39 11.16
N ASN A 47 -3.17 25.45 9.84
CA ASN A 47 -2.17 26.32 9.25
C ASN A 47 -2.48 27.80 9.48
N GLY A 48 -3.75 28.23 9.33
CA GLY A 48 -4.18 29.59 9.69
C GLY A 48 -3.98 29.89 11.18
N PHE A 49 -4.43 28.99 12.05
CA PHE A 49 -4.28 29.16 13.50
C PHE A 49 -2.82 29.25 13.97
N LEU A 50 -1.95 28.38 13.42
CA LEU A 50 -0.52 28.38 13.70
C LEU A 50 0.18 29.60 13.08
N GLY A 51 -0.31 30.08 11.94
CA GLY A 51 0.13 31.32 11.31
C GLY A 51 -0.20 32.55 12.15
N ASP A 52 -1.34 32.60 12.83
CA ASP A 52 -1.66 33.72 13.73
C ASP A 52 -0.84 33.66 15.04
N ASN A 53 -0.47 32.46 15.49
CA ASN A 53 0.25 32.22 16.74
C ASN A 53 1.73 31.87 16.54
N TRP A 54 2.30 32.18 15.36
CA TRP A 54 3.62 31.67 14.94
C TRP A 54 4.74 31.95 15.94
N LYS A 55 4.69 33.09 16.64
CA LYS A 55 5.68 33.52 17.64
C LYS A 55 5.81 32.57 18.83
N SER A 56 4.78 31.78 19.10
CA SER A 56 4.77 30.77 20.17
C SER A 56 5.45 29.46 19.76
N PHE A 57 5.63 29.23 18.45
CA PHE A 57 6.09 27.95 17.91
C PHE A 57 7.41 28.05 17.14
N ALA A 58 7.70 29.21 16.56
CA ALA A 58 8.85 29.41 15.68
C ALA A 58 9.43 30.83 15.82
N GLY A 59 10.73 30.96 15.54
CA GLY A 59 11.41 32.26 15.52
C GLY A 59 11.02 33.17 14.35
N GLN A 60 10.39 32.62 13.31
CA GLN A 60 9.85 33.36 12.17
C GLN A 60 8.55 32.71 11.68
N ASN A 61 7.72 33.47 10.95
CA ASN A 61 6.46 32.94 10.42
C ASN A 61 6.71 32.05 9.20
N TYR A 62 6.56 30.74 9.38
CA TYR A 62 6.68 29.74 8.30
C TYR A 62 5.33 29.34 7.69
N PHE A 63 4.21 29.76 8.28
CA PHE A 63 2.88 29.33 7.87
C PHE A 63 2.36 30.25 6.76
N ASP A 64 2.17 29.68 5.58
CA ASP A 64 1.74 30.36 4.36
C ASP A 64 0.29 30.03 4.01
N PRO A 65 -0.49 30.89 3.34
CA PRO A 65 -1.89 30.61 2.99
C PRO A 65 -2.10 29.32 2.18
N HIS A 66 -1.07 28.83 1.49
CA HIS A 66 -1.12 27.60 0.70
C HIS A 66 -0.73 26.35 1.51
N GLY A 67 -0.30 26.51 2.77
CA GLY A 67 0.03 25.42 3.68
C GLY A 67 1.25 24.60 3.27
N LEU A 68 2.18 25.16 2.49
CA LEU A 68 3.38 24.47 2.00
C LEU A 68 4.24 23.95 3.15
N PHE A 69 4.46 24.75 4.21
CA PHE A 69 5.26 24.33 5.36
C PHE A 69 4.66 23.10 6.07
N LEU A 70 3.37 23.16 6.39
CA LEU A 70 2.65 22.06 7.04
C LEU A 70 2.57 20.81 6.14
N SER A 71 2.39 21.02 4.83
CA SER A 71 2.37 19.94 3.83
C SER A 71 3.71 19.21 3.76
N VAL A 72 4.83 19.93 3.74
CA VAL A 72 6.18 19.33 3.73
C VAL A 72 6.50 18.65 5.06
N LEU A 73 6.12 19.26 6.18
CA LEU A 73 6.32 18.67 7.51
C LEU A 73 5.57 17.34 7.67
N TRP A 74 4.34 17.28 7.15
CA TRP A 74 3.50 16.07 7.18
C TRP A 74 3.93 15.01 6.16
N SER A 75 4.23 15.42 4.93
CA SER A 75 4.60 14.51 3.85
C SER A 75 6.05 14.03 3.91
N GLY A 76 6.94 14.75 4.59
CA GLY A 76 8.36 14.39 4.70
C GLY A 76 8.59 12.98 5.25
N PRO A 77 8.09 12.64 6.45
CA PRO A 77 8.20 11.29 7.00
C PRO A 77 7.54 10.22 6.12
N LEU A 78 6.37 10.52 5.55
CA LEU A 78 5.66 9.62 4.64
C LEU A 78 6.47 9.34 3.37
N LEU A 79 7.14 10.35 2.81
CA LEU A 79 7.99 10.22 1.64
C LEU A 79 9.23 9.36 1.92
N VAL A 80 9.85 9.54 3.09
CA VAL A 80 10.97 8.67 3.52
C VAL A 80 10.52 7.22 3.62
N MET A 81 9.36 6.97 4.24
CA MET A 81 8.79 5.61 4.32
C MET A 81 8.49 5.04 2.93
N ALA A 82 7.92 5.84 2.02
CA ALA A 82 7.66 5.44 0.65
C ALA A 82 8.94 5.05 -0.11
N ILE A 83 10.03 5.81 0.07
CA ILE A 83 11.34 5.50 -0.53
C ILE A 83 11.87 4.17 0.01
N ILE A 84 11.79 3.92 1.31
CA ILE A 84 12.24 2.66 1.92
C ILE A 84 11.46 1.47 1.34
N ILE A 85 10.12 1.59 1.29
CA ILE A 85 9.25 0.56 0.70
C ILE A 85 9.60 0.33 -0.77
N LEU A 86 9.79 1.40 -1.54
CA LEU A 86 10.14 1.33 -2.95
C LEU A 86 11.46 0.58 -3.17
N VAL A 87 12.50 0.93 -2.42
CA VAL A 87 13.82 0.29 -2.50
C VAL A 87 13.71 -1.20 -2.16
N ASN A 88 13.05 -1.54 -1.05
CA ASN A 88 12.84 -2.94 -0.66
C ASN A 88 12.06 -3.73 -1.73
N THR A 89 11.02 -3.11 -2.30
CA THR A 89 10.20 -3.72 -3.35
C THR A 89 10.99 -3.92 -4.62
N LEU A 90 11.82 -2.96 -5.04
CA LEU A 90 12.70 -3.09 -6.19
C LEU A 90 13.65 -4.27 -6.03
N PHE A 91 14.29 -4.42 -4.86
CA PHE A 91 15.14 -5.57 -4.60
C PHE A 91 14.39 -6.89 -4.68
N ALA A 92 13.20 -6.98 -4.07
CA ALA A 92 12.37 -8.18 -4.12
C ALA A 92 11.96 -8.53 -5.56
N LEU A 93 11.56 -7.53 -6.35
CA LEU A 93 11.17 -7.69 -7.75
C LEU A 93 12.36 -8.13 -8.61
N CYS A 94 13.53 -7.54 -8.45
CA CYS A 94 14.73 -7.97 -9.17
C CYS A 94 15.05 -9.44 -8.90
N GLN A 95 14.98 -9.89 -7.65
CA GLN A 95 15.21 -11.30 -7.30
C GLN A 95 14.13 -12.21 -7.91
N LEU A 96 12.87 -11.78 -7.87
CA LEU A 96 11.74 -12.54 -8.42
C LEU A 96 11.88 -12.69 -9.94
N ILE A 97 12.21 -11.61 -10.66
CA ILE A 97 12.44 -11.60 -12.11
C ILE A 97 13.58 -12.56 -12.47
N VAL A 98 14.70 -12.53 -11.74
CA VAL A 98 15.82 -13.45 -12.00
C VAL A 98 15.40 -14.91 -11.79
N ARG A 99 14.68 -15.22 -10.72
CA ARG A 99 14.16 -16.58 -10.46
C ARG A 99 13.19 -17.01 -11.55
N TRP A 100 12.27 -16.15 -11.93
CA TRP A 100 11.28 -16.40 -12.98
C TRP A 100 11.96 -16.63 -14.33
N LYS A 101 12.94 -15.79 -14.71
CA LYS A 101 13.72 -15.97 -15.94
C LYS A 101 14.54 -17.27 -15.96
N ARG A 102 15.13 -17.65 -14.82
CA ARG A 102 15.82 -18.95 -14.69
C ARG A 102 14.85 -20.13 -14.82
N ALA A 103 13.65 -20.02 -14.26
CA ALA A 103 12.62 -21.05 -14.39
C ALA A 103 12.14 -21.16 -15.85
N GLU A 104 11.89 -20.03 -16.51
CA GLU A 104 11.50 -19.95 -17.92
C GLU A 104 12.53 -20.63 -18.84
N LEU A 105 13.83 -20.32 -18.65
CA LEU A 105 14.90 -20.94 -19.45
C LEU A 105 15.04 -22.44 -19.20
N ARG A 106 14.88 -22.91 -17.94
CA ARG A 106 14.89 -24.35 -17.62
C ARG A 106 13.73 -25.09 -18.27
N GLN A 107 12.56 -24.47 -18.38
CA GLN A 107 11.42 -25.05 -19.07
C GLN A 107 11.69 -25.17 -20.57
N ARG A 108 12.17 -24.09 -21.22
CA ARG A 108 12.55 -24.11 -22.64
C ARG A 108 13.61 -25.16 -22.96
N ALA A 109 14.62 -25.34 -22.08
CA ALA A 109 15.66 -26.35 -22.26
C ALA A 109 15.12 -27.80 -22.13
N ARG A 110 14.09 -28.03 -21.31
CA ARG A 110 13.39 -29.33 -21.23
C ARG A 110 12.56 -29.61 -22.48
N GLU A 111 11.82 -28.61 -22.97
CA GLU A 111 11.03 -28.71 -24.19
C GLU A 111 11.91 -28.96 -25.44
N ALA A 112 13.11 -28.37 -25.50
CA ALA A 112 14.05 -28.62 -26.58
C ALA A 112 14.63 -30.05 -26.57
N ARG A 113 14.91 -30.60 -25.38
CA ARG A 113 15.41 -31.98 -25.23
C ARG A 113 14.36 -33.01 -25.61
N ASN A 114 13.10 -32.81 -25.21
CA ASN A 114 11.99 -33.71 -25.56
C ASN A 114 11.63 -33.70 -27.06
N LYS A 115 12.14 -32.77 -27.87
CA LYS A 115 11.95 -32.76 -29.33
C LYS A 115 13.05 -33.51 -30.10
N GLN A 116 14.14 -33.89 -29.43
CA GLN A 116 15.27 -34.61 -30.03
C GLN A 116 15.22 -36.13 -29.79
N GLU A 117 14.34 -36.58 -28.89
CA GLU A 117 13.91 -37.99 -28.73
C GLU A 117 12.66 -38.25 -29.56
#